data_AF-A0A2K8UEE6-F1
#
_entry.id   AF-A0A2K8UEE6-F1
#
_cell.length_a   1.000
_cell.length_b   1.000
_cell.length_c   1.000
_cell.angle_alpha   90.00
_cell.angle_beta   90.00
_cell.angle_gamma   90.00
#
_symmetry.space_group_name_H-M   'P 1'
#
loop_
_entity.id
_entity.type
_entity.pdbx_description
1 polymer ?
#
loop_
_entity_poly.entity_id
_entity_poly.type
_entity_poly.pdbx_seq_one_letter_code
_entity_poly.pdbx_strand_id
1 'polypeptide(L)'
;MSAEETIDARPLTSRTRPAGLSRLFAALCRQLAFGSLLVRLPGDRADLYRGRFAGPAGEIVIARPLRLLLRLLTRGDIGFAESYMEGDWETPDLPGLLDVLQLNEEHLGAGPKGLRWSRRLDRLTHRLRDNRPGMSRRNIARHYDLGNDFYRLWLDPGLTYSAALFADRERESLETAQVRKYARLLDDLDARPGQHLLEIGCGWGGLAEAAARRGLRVTGVTLSREQLDYAQARIAAAGLSDRVELRLQDYRDIRGQFDHCVSIEMLEAVGEAYWPTYFQALRRLVRPGGRISLQVITMNEDDFLRYRRSADFIQLYIFPGGMLPSPERLRAQADAAGLTPLQERWYGADYAETLRRWRRAFHDQSSAVAALGYDARFRRMWDYYLAYCEVGFDSGVTDLLQAVFEVPGPEAAGRRLSAALPQTDESAATKSASTTVPAGCKLTGLTGFRRIDRICRHADDGNRVPLRSC
;
A
#
# COMPACT_ATOMS: atom_id res chain seq x y z
N MET A 1 12.76 42.16 -55.49
CA MET A 1 13.60 42.87 -54.51
C MET A 1 13.13 42.46 -53.14
N SER A 2 13.98 41.66 -52.50
CA SER A 2 13.81 41.02 -51.21
C SER A 2 14.03 42.01 -50.06
N ALA A 3 13.40 41.79 -48.92
CA ALA A 3 13.94 42.12 -47.60
C ALA A 3 13.13 41.38 -46.52
N GLU A 4 13.58 40.17 -46.19
CA GLU A 4 13.36 39.56 -44.88
C GLU A 4 14.23 40.33 -43.87
N GLU A 5 13.61 40.92 -42.84
CA GLU A 5 14.34 41.42 -41.68
C GLU A 5 14.65 40.26 -40.73
N THR A 6 15.90 39.81 -40.79
CA THR A 6 16.51 38.86 -39.88
C THR A 6 16.64 39.48 -38.49
N ILE A 7 15.86 39.00 -37.51
CA ILE A 7 16.10 39.28 -36.10
C ILE A 7 17.30 38.43 -35.65
N ASP A 8 18.39 39.12 -35.37
CA ASP A 8 19.70 38.62 -34.96
C ASP A 8 19.63 37.88 -33.60
N ALA A 9 19.69 36.55 -33.64
CA ALA A 9 19.79 35.70 -32.46
C ALA A 9 21.21 35.76 -31.88
N ARG A 10 21.44 36.68 -30.93
CA ARG A 10 22.68 36.69 -30.16
C ARG A 10 22.76 35.47 -29.23
N PRO A 11 23.84 34.67 -29.28
CA PRO A 11 24.03 33.57 -28.35
C PRO A 11 24.52 34.11 -27.01
N LEU A 12 23.68 34.03 -25.98
CA LEU A 12 24.13 34.15 -24.59
C LEU A 12 24.86 32.86 -24.20
N THR A 13 26.15 32.81 -24.51
CA THR A 13 27.14 31.98 -23.79
C THR A 13 27.43 32.68 -22.45
N SER A 14 27.70 32.06 -21.31
CA SER A 14 27.73 30.66 -20.89
C SER A 14 27.60 30.69 -19.36
N ARG A 15 26.93 29.69 -18.77
CA ARG A 15 27.23 29.24 -17.42
C ARG A 15 27.66 27.80 -17.53
N THR A 16 28.98 27.61 -17.52
CA THR A 16 29.64 26.30 -17.52
C THR A 16 29.16 25.46 -16.34
N ARG A 17 28.32 24.46 -16.63
CA ARG A 17 28.16 23.26 -15.81
C ARG A 17 28.71 22.06 -16.60
N PRO A 18 29.28 21.06 -15.92
CA PRO A 18 30.08 20.02 -16.58
C PRO A 18 29.19 19.23 -17.54
N ALA A 19 29.56 19.22 -18.83
CA ALA A 19 28.91 18.44 -19.88
C ALA A 19 28.74 16.95 -19.51
N GLY A 20 29.51 16.44 -18.54
CA GLY A 20 29.40 15.09 -18.01
C GLY A 20 28.11 14.80 -17.22
N LEU A 21 27.58 15.75 -16.45
CA LEU A 21 26.41 15.50 -15.60
C LEU A 21 25.13 15.37 -16.42
N SER A 22 24.96 16.26 -17.40
CA SER A 22 23.86 16.20 -18.37
C SER A 22 23.94 14.93 -19.22
N ARG A 23 25.15 14.46 -19.57
CA ARG A 23 25.35 13.19 -20.28
C ARG A 23 24.92 11.97 -19.46
N LEU A 24 25.18 11.98 -18.15
CA LEU A 24 24.78 10.88 -17.27
C LEU A 24 23.26 10.83 -17.06
N PHE A 25 22.60 11.97 -16.80
CA PHE A 25 21.13 12.04 -16.77
C PHE A 25 20.52 11.58 -18.09
N ALA A 26 21.03 12.08 -19.21
CA ALA A 26 20.58 11.64 -20.53
C ALA A 26 20.79 10.14 -20.76
N ALA A 27 21.90 9.57 -20.29
CA ALA A 27 22.16 8.14 -20.40
C ALA A 27 21.17 7.28 -19.58
N LEU A 28 20.77 7.74 -18.39
CA LEU A 28 19.73 7.09 -17.58
C LEU A 28 18.36 7.20 -18.24
N CYS A 29 17.96 8.41 -18.66
CA CYS A 29 16.66 8.64 -19.30
C CYS A 29 16.52 7.93 -20.66
N ARG A 30 17.62 7.65 -21.37
CA ARG A 30 17.62 6.84 -22.60
C ARG A 30 17.33 5.36 -22.37
N GLN A 31 17.38 4.87 -21.12
CA GLN A 31 17.01 3.49 -20.79
C GLN A 31 15.49 3.31 -20.65
N LEU A 32 14.71 4.39 -20.78
CA LEU A 32 13.25 4.32 -20.77
C LEU A 32 12.76 3.36 -21.85
N ALA A 33 11.99 2.34 -21.44
CA ALA A 33 11.39 1.38 -22.34
C ALA A 33 9.94 1.72 -22.66
N PHE A 34 9.18 2.26 -21.69
CA PHE A 34 7.76 2.57 -21.82
C PHE A 34 7.47 4.03 -21.55
N GLY A 35 6.55 4.62 -22.31
CA GLY A 35 6.04 5.96 -22.08
C GLY A 35 6.99 7.08 -22.49
N SER A 36 6.86 8.24 -21.86
CA SER A 36 7.73 9.39 -22.14
C SER A 36 8.06 10.18 -20.87
N LEU A 37 9.25 10.76 -20.85
CA LEU A 37 9.73 11.58 -19.74
C LEU A 37 10.28 12.90 -20.27
N LEU A 38 9.64 14.00 -19.91
CA LEU A 38 10.14 15.35 -20.14
C LEU A 38 11.03 15.78 -18.98
N VAL A 39 12.31 16.05 -19.26
CA VAL A 39 13.29 16.48 -18.25
C VAL A 39 13.64 17.93 -18.47
N ARG A 40 13.32 18.80 -17.51
CA ARG A 40 13.74 20.20 -17.49
C ARG A 40 14.92 20.41 -16.57
N LEU A 41 16.00 20.96 -17.11
CA LEU A 41 17.21 21.34 -16.37
C LEU A 41 17.26 22.86 -16.17
N PRO A 42 18.06 23.37 -15.21
CA PRO A 42 18.18 24.81 -15.01
C PRO A 42 18.74 25.51 -16.26
N GLY A 43 18.13 26.63 -16.66
CA GLY A 43 18.50 27.40 -17.86
C GLY A 43 17.67 27.06 -19.10
N ASP A 44 16.36 26.84 -18.92
CA ASP A 44 15.34 26.62 -19.97
C ASP A 44 15.58 25.47 -20.95
N ARG A 45 16.49 24.55 -20.62
CA ARG A 45 16.70 23.33 -21.41
C ARG A 45 15.69 22.27 -21.01
N ALA A 46 14.89 21.83 -21.98
CA ALA A 46 13.98 20.71 -21.83
C ALA A 46 14.34 19.62 -22.86
N ASP A 47 14.56 18.40 -22.39
CA ASP A 47 14.84 17.23 -23.23
C ASP A 47 13.70 16.22 -23.05
N LEU A 48 13.07 15.80 -24.16
CA LEU A 48 12.03 14.77 -24.15
C LEU A 48 12.63 13.40 -24.48
N TYR A 49 12.45 12.44 -23.57
CA TYR A 49 12.85 11.05 -23.76
C TYR A 49 11.61 10.20 -24.01
N ARG A 50 11.65 9.37 -25.06
CA ARG A 50 10.54 8.46 -25.40
C ARG A 50 11.02 7.02 -25.31
N GLY A 51 10.22 6.20 -24.66
CA GLY A 51 10.41 4.76 -24.63
C GLY A 51 10.13 4.12 -25.98
N ARG A 52 10.54 2.86 -26.12
CA ARG A 52 10.26 2.03 -27.31
C ARG A 52 8.78 1.64 -27.41
N PHE A 53 8.10 1.59 -26.27
CA PHE A 53 6.71 1.18 -26.14
C PHE A 53 5.86 2.32 -25.60
N ALA A 54 4.56 2.30 -25.94
CA ALA A 54 3.58 3.22 -25.37
C ALA A 54 3.49 3.07 -23.84
N GLY A 55 3.09 4.13 -23.16
CA GLY A 55 2.99 4.18 -21.70
C GLY A 55 2.68 5.60 -21.20
N PRO A 56 2.70 5.82 -19.88
CA PRO A 56 2.39 7.11 -19.28
C PRO A 56 3.39 8.20 -19.69
N ALA A 57 2.98 9.46 -19.50
CA ALA A 57 3.82 10.62 -19.71
C ALA A 57 4.12 11.26 -18.35
N GLY A 58 5.40 11.51 -18.10
CA GLY A 58 5.87 12.14 -16.87
C GLY A 58 6.72 13.36 -17.18
N GLU A 59 6.73 14.31 -16.26
CA GLU A 59 7.60 15.49 -16.32
C GLU A 59 8.40 15.59 -15.03
N ILE A 60 9.67 15.95 -15.12
CA ILE A 60 10.53 16.26 -13.98
C ILE A 60 11.28 17.56 -14.22
N VAL A 61 11.20 18.47 -13.26
CA VAL A 61 11.90 19.76 -13.22
C VAL A 61 13.01 19.67 -12.19
N ILE A 62 14.26 19.64 -12.64
CA ILE A 62 15.42 19.42 -11.76
C ILE A 62 16.05 20.77 -11.42
N ALA A 63 15.83 21.28 -10.21
CA ALA A 63 16.43 22.52 -9.74
C ALA A 63 17.92 22.34 -9.35
N ARG A 64 18.26 21.21 -8.71
CA ARG A 64 19.61 20.95 -8.16
C ARG A 64 20.17 19.60 -8.67
N PRO A 65 20.61 19.52 -9.94
CA PRO A 65 20.95 18.25 -10.59
C PRO A 65 22.13 17.52 -9.95
N LEU A 66 23.12 18.24 -9.41
CA LEU A 66 24.25 17.63 -8.68
C LEU A 66 23.80 16.92 -7.40
N ARG A 67 22.87 17.51 -6.65
CA ARG A 67 22.36 16.93 -5.39
C ARG A 67 21.50 15.70 -5.67
N LEU A 68 20.59 15.80 -6.64
CA LEU A 68 19.77 14.68 -7.09
C LEU A 68 20.65 13.49 -7.52
N LEU A 69 21.66 13.73 -8.36
CA LEU A 69 22.53 12.66 -8.83
C LEU A 69 23.32 12.02 -7.69
N LEU A 70 23.92 12.82 -6.80
CA LEU A 70 24.68 12.30 -5.65
C LEU A 70 23.79 11.43 -4.75
N ARG A 71 22.55 11.86 -4.49
CA ARG A 71 21.58 11.09 -3.69
C ARG A 71 21.12 9.82 -4.38
N LEU A 72 20.83 9.86 -5.68
CA LEU A 72 20.55 8.66 -6.48
C LEU A 72 21.70 7.65 -6.43
N LEU A 73 22.95 8.11 -6.56
CA LEU A 73 24.12 7.23 -6.56
C LEU A 73 24.45 6.66 -5.17
N THR A 74 24.12 7.38 -4.10
CA THR A 74 24.46 6.96 -2.73
C THR A 74 23.32 6.24 -2.03
N ARG A 75 22.06 6.54 -2.37
CA ARG A 75 20.86 6.10 -1.66
C ARG A 75 19.73 5.59 -2.57
N GLY A 76 19.95 5.49 -3.87
CA GLY A 76 18.97 4.93 -4.81
C GLY A 76 17.64 5.69 -4.83
N ASP A 77 16.55 4.93 -4.81
CA ASP A 77 15.16 5.37 -4.75
C ASP A 77 14.84 6.22 -3.51
N ILE A 78 15.39 5.87 -2.34
CA ILE A 78 15.27 6.71 -1.13
C ILE A 78 15.91 8.09 -1.39
N GLY A 79 17.06 8.11 -2.05
CA GLY A 79 17.73 9.35 -2.44
C GLY A 79 16.92 10.19 -3.43
N PHE A 80 16.16 9.54 -4.32
CA PHE A 80 15.24 10.20 -5.24
C PHE A 80 14.10 10.90 -4.47
N ALA A 81 13.45 10.20 -3.55
CA ALA A 81 12.38 10.73 -2.71
C ALA A 81 12.87 11.87 -1.80
N GLU A 82 14.03 11.73 -1.15
CA GLU A 82 14.62 12.79 -0.33
C GLU A 82 14.97 14.04 -1.15
N SER A 83 15.34 13.86 -2.43
CA SER A 83 15.58 14.98 -3.34
C SER A 83 14.29 15.75 -3.64
N TYR A 84 13.14 15.08 -3.70
CA TYR A 84 11.84 15.75 -3.80
C TYR A 84 11.52 16.54 -2.54
N MET A 85 11.69 15.92 -1.37
CA MET A 85 11.42 16.54 -0.06
C MET A 85 12.22 17.83 0.17
N GLU A 86 13.44 17.89 -0.37
CA GLU A 86 14.38 19.01 -0.21
C GLU A 86 14.26 20.06 -1.34
N GLY A 87 13.32 19.86 -2.27
CA GLY A 87 13.11 20.72 -3.44
C GLY A 87 14.27 20.71 -4.43
N ASP A 88 15.02 19.60 -4.51
CA ASP A 88 16.08 19.43 -5.52
C ASP A 88 15.48 19.13 -6.91
N TRP A 89 14.27 18.58 -6.95
CA TRP A 89 13.44 18.45 -8.15
C TRP A 89 11.96 18.55 -7.79
N GLU A 90 11.15 18.91 -8.77
CA GLU A 90 9.70 19.05 -8.69
C GLU A 90 9.04 18.48 -9.95
N THR A 91 7.73 18.37 -9.95
CA THR A 91 6.94 17.90 -11.10
C THR A 91 5.54 18.50 -11.04
N PRO A 92 4.91 18.82 -12.19
CA PRO A 92 3.51 19.20 -12.21
C PRO A 92 2.56 18.04 -11.89
N ASP A 93 2.98 16.80 -12.11
CA ASP A 93 2.18 15.59 -11.90
C ASP A 93 3.03 14.48 -11.28
N LEU A 94 3.00 14.42 -9.94
CA LEU A 94 3.79 13.45 -9.18
C LEU A 94 3.35 12.00 -9.42
N PRO A 95 2.06 11.63 -9.34
CA PRO A 95 1.60 10.30 -9.75
C PRO A 95 2.02 9.94 -11.17
N GLY A 96 1.83 10.83 -12.15
CA GLY A 96 2.23 10.57 -13.54
C GLY A 96 3.73 10.30 -13.71
N LEU A 97 4.58 11.08 -13.03
CA LEU A 97 6.02 10.81 -13.01
C LEU A 97 6.35 9.48 -12.34
N LEU A 98 5.76 9.20 -11.18
CA LEU A 98 6.02 7.97 -10.44
C LEU A 98 5.53 6.73 -11.19
N ASP A 99 4.44 6.82 -11.95
CA ASP A 99 3.92 5.73 -12.80
C ASP A 99 4.90 5.41 -13.95
N VAL A 100 5.44 6.44 -14.62
CA VAL A 100 6.53 6.25 -15.60
C VAL A 100 7.72 5.52 -14.99
N LEU A 101 8.16 5.95 -13.80
CA LEU A 101 9.31 5.35 -13.12
C LEU A 101 9.01 3.91 -12.68
N GLN A 102 7.81 3.64 -12.17
CA GLN A 102 7.38 2.33 -11.70
C GLN A 102 7.27 1.32 -12.85
N LEU A 103 6.73 1.74 -13.99
CA LEU A 103 6.64 0.88 -15.19
C LEU A 103 8.03 0.55 -15.76
N ASN A 104 9.01 1.43 -15.54
CA ASN A 104 10.37 1.27 -16.04
C ASN A 104 11.37 0.83 -14.96
N GLU A 105 10.93 0.39 -13.78
CA GLU A 105 11.81 0.05 -12.63
C GLU A 105 12.94 -0.93 -13.02
N GLU A 106 12.61 -2.00 -13.76
CA GLU A 106 13.59 -3.00 -14.21
C GLU A 106 14.58 -2.46 -15.26
N HIS A 107 14.16 -1.45 -16.03
CA HIS A 107 14.95 -0.85 -17.11
C HIS A 107 15.85 0.28 -16.59
N LEU A 108 15.35 1.08 -15.65
CA LEU A 108 16.09 2.15 -14.98
C LEU A 108 17.02 1.60 -13.87
N GLY A 109 16.66 0.44 -13.29
CA GLY A 109 17.44 -0.28 -12.28
C GLY A 109 18.72 -0.94 -12.81
N ALA A 110 18.92 -0.97 -14.14
CA ALA A 110 20.12 -1.48 -14.81
C ALA A 110 21.29 -0.47 -14.86
N GLY A 111 21.38 0.43 -13.88
CA GLY A 111 22.61 1.18 -13.61
C GLY A 111 23.80 0.24 -13.36
N PRO A 112 25.07 0.68 -13.59
CA PRO A 112 26.23 -0.20 -13.59
C PRO A 112 26.29 -1.03 -12.30
N LYS A 113 26.54 -2.34 -12.46
CA LYS A 113 26.55 -3.43 -11.46
C LYS A 113 27.38 -3.19 -10.17
N GLY A 114 27.96 -2.01 -9.98
CA GLY A 114 28.86 -1.61 -8.89
C GLY A 114 28.23 -0.95 -7.66
N LEU A 115 26.94 -0.59 -7.66
CA LEU A 115 26.30 0.11 -6.52
C LEU A 115 25.80 -0.84 -5.40
N ARG A 116 26.64 -1.80 -4.99
CA ARG A 116 26.34 -2.77 -3.92
C ARG A 116 26.71 -2.26 -2.50
N TRP A 117 27.28 -1.06 -2.40
CA TRP A 117 27.82 -0.51 -1.15
C TRP A 117 26.76 0.21 -0.29
N SER A 118 25.76 0.86 -0.91
CA SER A 118 24.66 1.54 -0.21
C SER A 118 23.72 0.58 0.52
N ARG A 119 23.45 -0.59 -0.07
CA ARG A 119 22.57 -1.64 0.51
C ARG A 119 23.09 -2.26 1.82
N ARG A 120 24.33 -1.99 2.24
CA ARG A 120 24.88 -2.49 3.52
C ARG A 120 24.42 -1.64 4.71
N LEU A 121 24.20 -0.33 4.53
CA LEU A 121 23.67 0.55 5.57
C LEU A 121 22.20 0.26 5.84
N ASP A 122 21.41 -0.07 4.81
CA ASP A 122 20.00 -0.42 4.97
C ASP A 122 19.79 -1.71 5.79
N ARG A 123 20.71 -2.68 5.68
CA ARG A 123 20.69 -3.91 6.50
C ARG A 123 20.90 -3.65 8.00
N LEU A 124 21.64 -2.60 8.37
CA LEU A 124 21.78 -2.20 9.77
C LEU A 124 20.48 -1.59 10.31
N THR A 125 19.74 -0.84 9.49
CA THR A 125 18.42 -0.32 9.87
C THR A 125 17.39 -1.44 10.06
N HIS A 126 17.54 -2.59 9.37
CA HIS A 126 16.64 -3.75 9.53
C HIS A 126 16.69 -4.36 10.94
N ARG A 127 17.84 -4.33 11.63
CA ARG A 127 17.97 -4.89 12.99
C ARG A 127 17.37 -4.00 14.08
N LEU A 128 17.09 -2.73 13.77
CA LEU A 128 16.52 -1.75 14.71
C LEU A 128 14.98 -1.67 14.62
N ARG A 129 14.34 -2.52 13.80
CA ARG A 129 12.89 -2.58 13.57
C ARG A 129 12.24 -3.61 14.47
N ASP A 130 12.31 -3.34 15.77
CA ASP A 130 11.74 -4.20 16.79
C ASP A 130 10.25 -3.85 16.99
N ASN A 131 9.34 -4.76 16.66
CA ASN A 131 7.90 -4.63 16.93
C ASN A 131 7.50 -5.35 18.25
N ARG A 132 8.43 -5.42 19.21
CA ARG A 132 8.09 -5.77 20.61
C ARG A 132 6.99 -4.85 21.14
N PRO A 133 6.17 -5.31 22.12
CA PRO A 133 5.01 -4.57 22.61
C PRO A 133 5.26 -3.09 22.94
N GLY A 134 6.35 -2.77 23.65
CA GLY A 134 6.69 -1.38 23.98
C GLY A 134 7.08 -0.52 22.77
N MET A 135 7.62 -1.14 21.73
CA MET A 135 8.03 -0.48 20.49
C MET A 135 6.88 -0.32 19.50
N SER A 136 5.99 -1.32 19.35
CA SER A 136 4.77 -1.19 18.53
C SER A 136 3.93 -0.01 19.02
N ARG A 137 3.74 0.11 20.34
CA ARG A 137 3.06 1.26 20.93
C ARG A 137 3.75 2.58 20.58
N ARG A 138 5.08 2.62 20.61
CA ARG A 138 5.86 3.83 20.27
C ARG A 138 5.79 4.18 18.77
N ASN A 139 5.80 3.19 17.89
CA ASN A 139 5.72 3.42 16.45
C ASN A 139 4.31 3.89 16.04
N ILE A 140 3.26 3.25 16.60
CA ILE A 140 1.86 3.66 16.40
C ILE A 140 1.62 5.05 17.00
N ALA A 141 2.07 5.30 18.24
CA ALA A 141 1.98 6.62 18.86
C ALA A 141 2.66 7.67 17.97
N ARG A 142 3.93 7.49 17.58
CA ARG A 142 4.64 8.45 16.71
C ARG A 142 3.99 8.74 15.37
N HIS A 143 3.33 7.75 14.76
CA HIS A 143 2.62 7.98 13.49
C HIS A 143 1.35 8.82 13.73
N TYR A 144 0.60 8.55 14.80
CA TYR A 144 -0.60 9.29 15.16
C TYR A 144 -0.34 10.56 16.00
N ASP A 145 0.89 10.79 16.48
CA ASP A 145 1.35 11.99 17.17
C ASP A 145 1.37 13.23 16.24
N LEU A 146 1.03 13.06 14.95
CA LEU A 146 0.67 14.17 14.06
C LEU A 146 -0.62 14.87 14.52
N GLY A 147 -1.39 14.28 15.44
CA GLY A 147 -2.54 14.93 16.04
C GLY A 147 -3.79 14.82 15.16
N ASN A 148 -4.95 14.74 15.83
CA ASN A 148 -6.24 14.69 15.13
C ASN A 148 -6.48 15.90 14.21
N ASP A 149 -5.97 17.08 14.56
CA ASP A 149 -6.14 18.31 13.75
C ASP A 149 -5.53 18.17 12.36
N PHE A 150 -4.38 17.50 12.24
CA PHE A 150 -3.74 17.24 10.97
C PHE A 150 -4.61 16.33 10.09
N TYR A 151 -5.06 15.20 10.63
CA TYR A 151 -5.87 14.22 9.91
C TYR A 151 -7.25 14.77 9.51
N ARG A 152 -7.86 15.63 10.35
CA ARG A 152 -9.15 16.29 10.07
C ARG A 152 -9.14 17.15 8.81
N LEU A 153 -7.98 17.62 8.36
CA LEU A 153 -7.90 18.48 7.18
C LEU A 153 -8.20 17.71 5.89
N TRP A 154 -7.81 16.44 5.78
CA TRP A 154 -7.80 15.73 4.49
C TRP A 154 -8.46 14.34 4.51
N LEU A 155 -8.77 13.79 5.68
CA LEU A 155 -9.65 12.63 5.79
C LEU A 155 -11.13 13.01 5.66
N ASP A 156 -11.97 11.99 5.52
CA ASP A 156 -13.42 12.17 5.66
C ASP A 156 -13.80 12.60 7.10
N PRO A 157 -15.00 13.16 7.32
CA PRO A 157 -15.45 13.58 8.65
C PRO A 157 -15.38 12.48 9.73
N GLY A 158 -15.43 11.21 9.32
CA GLY A 158 -15.29 10.05 10.20
C GLY A 158 -13.87 9.77 10.70
N LEU A 159 -12.86 10.50 10.20
CA LEU A 159 -11.43 10.26 10.43
C LEU A 159 -11.00 8.84 10.06
N THR A 160 -11.45 8.35 8.91
CA THR A 160 -11.15 6.98 8.51
C THR A 160 -9.85 6.91 7.72
N TYR A 161 -8.76 6.54 8.41
CA TYR A 161 -7.46 6.33 7.77
C TYR A 161 -7.24 4.88 7.36
N SER A 162 -8.09 4.42 6.43
CA SER A 162 -7.99 3.13 5.75
C SER A 162 -8.66 3.25 4.39
N ALA A 163 -8.45 2.30 3.48
CA ALA A 163 -9.14 2.30 2.19
C ALA A 163 -10.66 2.33 2.35
N ALA A 164 -11.35 3.07 1.47
CA ALA A 164 -12.80 3.05 1.34
C ALA A 164 -13.26 1.97 0.35
N LEU A 165 -14.57 1.71 0.30
CA LEU A 165 -15.20 0.82 -0.68
C LEU A 165 -16.23 1.60 -1.50
N PHE A 166 -16.00 1.78 -2.80
CA PHE A 166 -16.86 2.59 -3.66
C PHE A 166 -17.90 1.73 -4.39
N ALA A 167 -19.14 2.21 -4.42
CA ALA A 167 -20.13 1.72 -5.39
C ALA A 167 -20.06 2.50 -6.70
N ASP A 168 -19.78 3.80 -6.62
CA ASP A 168 -19.61 4.70 -7.77
C ASP A 168 -18.50 5.71 -7.44
N ARG A 169 -17.31 5.51 -8.03
CA ARG A 169 -16.13 6.35 -7.79
C ARG A 169 -16.28 7.78 -8.32
N GLU A 170 -17.23 8.04 -9.19
CA GLU A 170 -17.40 9.38 -9.78
C GLU A 170 -18.34 10.25 -8.94
N ARG A 171 -19.37 9.64 -8.34
CA ARG A 171 -20.47 10.38 -7.70
C ARG A 171 -20.54 10.23 -6.19
N GLU A 172 -20.03 9.13 -5.66
CA GLU A 172 -20.14 8.83 -4.23
C GLU A 172 -19.12 9.64 -3.42
N SER A 173 -19.52 10.12 -2.24
CA SER A 173 -18.61 10.78 -1.31
C SER A 173 -17.64 9.78 -0.65
N LEU A 174 -16.48 10.25 -0.19
CA LEU A 174 -15.53 9.38 0.52
C LEU A 174 -16.16 8.83 1.81
N GLU A 175 -16.91 9.65 2.55
CA GLU A 175 -17.59 9.23 3.79
C GLU A 175 -18.58 8.09 3.53
N THR A 176 -19.40 8.19 2.47
CA THR A 176 -20.36 7.13 2.11
C THR A 176 -19.62 5.84 1.76
N ALA A 177 -18.51 5.92 1.03
CA ALA A 177 -17.68 4.78 0.69
C ALA A 177 -17.01 4.14 1.93
N GLN A 178 -16.65 4.94 2.94
CA GLN A 178 -16.13 4.42 4.21
C GLN A 178 -17.22 3.69 5.02
N VAL A 179 -18.43 4.25 5.08
CA VAL A 179 -19.58 3.58 5.70
C VAL A 179 -19.91 2.28 4.98
N ARG A 180 -19.83 2.26 3.65
CA ARG A 180 -20.04 1.05 2.83
C ARG A 180 -19.02 -0.04 3.16
N LYS A 181 -17.75 0.32 3.32
CA LYS A 181 -16.70 -0.61 3.75
C LYS A 181 -17.03 -1.24 5.11
N TYR A 182 -17.44 -0.42 6.10
CA TYR A 182 -17.83 -0.95 7.41
C TYR A 182 -19.01 -1.91 7.28
N ALA A 183 -20.03 -1.53 6.51
CA ALA A 183 -21.18 -2.39 6.27
C ALA A 183 -20.78 -3.74 5.68
N ARG A 184 -19.93 -3.73 4.64
CA ARG A 184 -19.41 -4.93 3.99
C ARG A 184 -18.69 -5.86 4.96
N LEU A 185 -17.75 -5.33 5.75
CA LEU A 185 -16.98 -6.13 6.71
C LEU A 185 -17.89 -6.76 7.78
N LEU A 186 -18.93 -6.05 8.21
CA LEU A 186 -19.91 -6.54 9.19
C LEU A 186 -20.90 -7.54 8.58
N ASP A 187 -21.29 -7.37 7.32
CA ASP A 187 -22.16 -8.32 6.60
C ASP A 187 -21.47 -9.69 6.45
N ASP A 188 -20.17 -9.69 6.17
CA ASP A 188 -19.39 -10.92 5.98
C ASP A 188 -19.26 -11.77 7.26
N LEU A 189 -19.44 -11.16 8.43
CA LEU A 189 -19.45 -11.87 9.70
C LEU A 189 -20.72 -12.70 9.92
N ASP A 190 -21.83 -12.37 9.25
CA ASP A 190 -23.14 -13.00 9.47
C ASP A 190 -23.55 -12.96 10.96
N ALA A 191 -23.25 -11.82 11.60
CA ALA A 191 -23.47 -11.61 13.03
C ALA A 191 -24.94 -11.25 13.32
N ARG A 192 -25.45 -11.76 14.44
CA ARG A 192 -26.79 -11.52 14.97
C ARG A 192 -26.77 -10.43 16.05
N PRO A 193 -27.83 -9.61 16.17
CA PRO A 193 -27.95 -8.66 17.27
C PRO A 193 -27.73 -9.32 18.63
N GLY A 194 -27.04 -8.61 19.53
CA GLY A 194 -26.67 -9.10 20.86
C GLY A 194 -25.34 -9.88 20.91
N GLN A 195 -24.81 -10.35 19.78
CA GLN A 195 -23.48 -10.95 19.73
C GLN A 195 -22.38 -9.92 19.98
N HIS A 196 -21.24 -10.41 20.46
CA HIS A 196 -20.09 -9.61 20.89
C HIS A 196 -18.98 -9.64 19.84
N LEU A 197 -18.70 -8.48 19.26
CA LEU A 197 -17.63 -8.23 18.30
C LEU A 197 -16.37 -7.71 18.99
N LEU A 198 -15.21 -8.27 18.65
CA LEU A 198 -13.91 -7.66 18.88
C LEU A 198 -13.47 -6.85 17.65
N GLU A 199 -13.03 -5.62 17.86
CA GLU A 199 -12.32 -4.83 16.85
C GLU A 199 -10.86 -4.62 17.29
N ILE A 200 -9.92 -5.20 16.54
CA ILE A 200 -8.48 -5.00 16.76
C ILE A 200 -8.01 -3.82 15.91
N GLY A 201 -7.55 -2.75 16.57
CA GLY A 201 -7.16 -1.51 15.90
C GLY A 201 -8.38 -0.64 15.59
N CYS A 202 -9.13 -0.23 16.61
CA CYS A 202 -10.43 0.44 16.42
C CYS A 202 -10.37 1.88 15.88
N GLY A 203 -9.16 2.44 15.73
CA GLY A 203 -8.96 3.80 15.24
C GLY A 203 -9.83 4.82 15.96
N TRP A 204 -10.52 5.66 15.19
CA TRP A 204 -11.45 6.69 15.69
C TRP A 204 -12.88 6.18 15.92
N GLY A 205 -13.09 4.86 15.98
CA GLY A 205 -14.35 4.23 16.39
C GLY A 205 -15.43 4.12 15.32
N GLY A 206 -15.11 4.33 14.04
CA GLY A 206 -16.08 4.29 12.94
C GLY A 206 -16.78 2.94 12.77
N LEU A 207 -16.02 1.84 12.78
CA LEU A 207 -16.59 0.49 12.70
C LEU A 207 -17.36 0.14 13.98
N ALA A 208 -16.79 0.43 15.16
CA ALA A 208 -17.45 0.19 16.45
C ALA A 208 -18.83 0.86 16.52
N GLU A 209 -18.96 2.11 16.06
CA GLU A 209 -20.24 2.79 15.97
C GLU A 209 -21.19 2.06 15.00
N ALA A 210 -20.73 1.73 13.80
CA ALA A 210 -21.54 1.03 12.79
C ALA A 210 -22.04 -0.33 13.28
N ALA A 211 -21.18 -1.10 13.96
CA ALA A 211 -21.51 -2.41 14.54
C ALA A 211 -22.54 -2.28 15.67
N ALA A 212 -22.36 -1.31 16.57
CA ALA A 212 -23.29 -1.09 17.68
C ALA A 212 -24.67 -0.63 17.20
N ARG A 213 -24.74 0.19 16.14
CA ARG A 213 -26.01 0.55 15.48
C ARG A 213 -26.74 -0.65 14.87
N ARG A 214 -26.03 -1.72 14.50
CA ARG A 214 -26.62 -3.01 14.07
C ARG A 214 -27.01 -3.91 15.25
N GLY A 215 -26.86 -3.43 16.47
CA GLY A 215 -27.25 -4.14 17.68
C GLY A 215 -26.19 -5.06 18.26
N LEU A 216 -24.94 -5.01 17.77
CA LEU A 216 -23.84 -5.78 18.35
C LEU A 216 -23.31 -5.11 19.63
N ARG A 217 -22.77 -5.92 20.53
CA ARG A 217 -21.86 -5.43 21.57
C ARG A 217 -20.46 -5.37 20.97
N VAL A 218 -19.69 -4.32 21.28
CA VAL A 218 -18.36 -4.13 20.69
C VAL A 218 -17.33 -3.93 21.79
N THR A 219 -16.21 -4.65 21.70
CA THR A 219 -14.98 -4.27 22.36
C THR A 219 -13.97 -3.85 21.31
N GLY A 220 -13.54 -2.60 21.33
CA GLY A 220 -12.51 -2.08 20.43
C GLY A 220 -11.22 -1.81 21.18
N VAL A 221 -10.07 -2.12 20.58
CA VAL A 221 -8.76 -1.83 21.17
C VAL A 221 -7.90 -0.97 20.24
N THR A 222 -7.17 -0.02 20.82
CA THR A 222 -6.13 0.76 20.14
C THR A 222 -4.92 0.95 21.05
N LEU A 223 -3.78 1.31 20.46
CA LEU A 223 -2.56 1.70 21.16
C LEU A 223 -2.34 3.23 21.18
N SER A 224 -3.19 3.99 20.49
CA SER A 224 -3.15 5.46 20.49
C SER A 224 -4.15 6.04 21.50
N ARG A 225 -3.67 6.92 22.39
CA ARG A 225 -4.52 7.64 23.34
C ARG A 225 -5.46 8.60 22.62
N GLU A 226 -4.96 9.34 21.63
CA GLU A 226 -5.74 10.34 20.90
C GLU A 226 -6.90 9.71 20.10
N GLN A 227 -6.64 8.56 19.49
CA GLN A 227 -7.68 7.77 18.81
C GLN A 227 -8.74 7.30 19.81
N LEU A 228 -8.31 6.77 20.96
CA LEU A 228 -9.22 6.28 21.99
C LEU A 228 -10.12 7.41 22.50
N ASP A 229 -9.54 8.55 22.85
CA ASP A 229 -10.28 9.67 23.44
C ASP A 229 -11.32 10.21 22.44
N TYR A 230 -10.94 10.33 21.15
CA TYR A 230 -11.89 10.69 20.10
C TYR A 230 -12.99 9.64 19.92
N ALA A 231 -12.62 8.36 19.85
CA ALA A 231 -13.56 7.28 19.62
C ALA A 231 -14.56 7.16 20.78
N GLN A 232 -14.12 7.34 22.03
CA GLN A 232 -15.01 7.37 23.20
C GLN A 232 -15.98 8.55 23.13
N ALA A 233 -15.52 9.75 22.77
CA ALA A 233 -16.38 10.92 22.59
C ALA A 233 -17.42 10.69 21.48
N ARG A 234 -17.00 10.10 20.35
CA ARG A 234 -17.87 9.71 19.24
C ARG A 234 -18.98 8.74 19.67
N ILE A 235 -18.61 7.67 20.39
CA ILE A 235 -19.57 6.67 20.87
C ILE A 235 -20.54 7.26 21.90
N ALA A 236 -20.06 8.12 22.80
CA ALA A 236 -20.90 8.81 23.77
C ALA A 236 -21.90 9.75 23.08
N ALA A 237 -21.45 10.55 22.10
CA ALA A 237 -22.30 11.43 21.32
C ALA A 237 -23.36 10.67 20.51
N ALA A 238 -23.05 9.44 20.08
CA ALA A 238 -23.99 8.56 19.39
C ALA A 238 -24.98 7.85 20.34
N GLY A 239 -24.82 7.97 21.67
CA GLY A 239 -25.66 7.30 22.66
C GLY A 239 -25.46 5.78 22.72
N LEU A 240 -24.25 5.29 22.41
CA LEU A 240 -23.95 3.85 22.26
C LEU A 240 -23.03 3.30 23.37
N SER A 241 -22.81 4.07 24.43
CA SER A 241 -21.88 3.72 25.53
C SER A 241 -22.30 2.47 26.32
N ASP A 242 -23.55 2.05 26.25
CA ASP A 242 -24.06 0.81 26.86
C ASP A 242 -23.64 -0.45 26.06
N ARG A 243 -23.25 -0.28 24.79
CA ARG A 243 -22.93 -1.39 23.87
C ARG A 243 -21.46 -1.45 23.48
N VAL A 244 -20.75 -0.34 23.56
CA VAL A 244 -19.38 -0.23 23.07
C VAL A 244 -18.41 0.07 24.20
N GLU A 245 -17.40 -0.79 24.33
CA GLU A 245 -16.28 -0.62 25.24
C GLU A 245 -14.99 -0.44 24.45
N LEU A 246 -14.34 0.72 24.58
CA LEU A 246 -13.07 1.01 23.90
C LEU A 246 -11.94 1.08 24.92
N ARG A 247 -10.81 0.42 24.61
CA ARG A 247 -9.69 0.25 25.55
C ARG A 247 -8.36 0.68 24.91
N LEU A 248 -7.50 1.32 25.72
CA LEU A 248 -6.08 1.49 25.39
C LEU A 248 -5.36 0.19 25.78
N GLN A 249 -5.35 -0.78 24.88
CA GLN A 249 -4.89 -2.13 25.19
C GLN A 249 -4.22 -2.77 23.97
N ASP A 250 -3.16 -3.54 24.22
CA ASP A 250 -2.57 -4.40 23.20
C ASP A 250 -3.43 -5.66 22.99
N TYR A 251 -3.71 -6.02 21.74
CA TYR A 251 -4.54 -7.17 21.42
C TYR A 251 -3.98 -8.49 21.98
N ARG A 252 -2.66 -8.57 22.18
CA ARG A 252 -1.98 -9.74 22.75
C ARG A 252 -2.41 -10.02 24.19
N ASP A 253 -2.80 -8.98 24.93
CA ASP A 253 -3.16 -9.03 26.34
C ASP A 253 -4.67 -9.26 26.56
N ILE A 254 -5.47 -9.24 25.50
CA ILE A 254 -6.89 -9.51 25.59
C ILE A 254 -7.12 -10.95 26.09
N ARG A 255 -8.06 -11.08 27.01
CA ARG A 255 -8.55 -12.33 27.60
C ARG A 255 -10.03 -12.51 27.29
N GLY A 256 -10.50 -13.75 27.37
CA GLY A 256 -11.88 -14.11 27.03
C GLY A 256 -12.06 -14.49 25.56
N GLN A 257 -13.33 -14.58 25.14
CA GLN A 257 -13.72 -14.94 23.78
C GLN A 257 -14.89 -14.09 23.30
N PHE A 258 -14.89 -13.79 22.02
CA PHE A 258 -15.86 -12.99 21.29
C PHE A 258 -16.55 -13.86 20.23
N ASP A 259 -17.75 -13.49 19.82
CA ASP A 259 -18.47 -14.21 18.77
C ASP A 259 -17.80 -13.99 17.40
N HIS A 260 -17.28 -12.79 17.16
CA HIS A 260 -16.63 -12.41 15.90
C HIS A 260 -15.45 -11.45 16.14
N CYS A 261 -14.60 -11.30 15.12
CA CYS A 261 -13.52 -10.30 15.12
C CYS A 261 -13.44 -9.55 13.79
N VAL A 262 -13.17 -8.25 13.85
CA VAL A 262 -12.75 -7.45 12.68
C VAL A 262 -11.39 -6.84 12.96
N SER A 263 -10.54 -6.77 11.95
CA SER A 263 -9.28 -6.03 12.01
C SER A 263 -8.99 -5.40 10.65
N ILE A 264 -8.89 -4.08 10.62
CA ILE A 264 -8.73 -3.28 9.39
C ILE A 264 -7.32 -2.71 9.37
N GLU A 265 -6.54 -3.08 8.35
CA GLU A 265 -5.20 -2.54 8.04
C GLU A 265 -4.25 -2.48 9.26
N MET A 266 -4.35 -3.51 10.09
CA MET A 266 -3.58 -3.66 11.34
C MET A 266 -2.39 -4.61 11.18
N LEU A 267 -2.50 -5.61 10.30
CA LEU A 267 -1.49 -6.67 10.15
C LEU A 267 -0.14 -6.11 9.65
N GLU A 268 -0.22 -5.04 8.87
CA GLU A 268 0.86 -4.25 8.31
C GLU A 268 1.75 -3.69 9.42
N ALA A 269 1.15 -3.26 10.55
CA ALA A 269 1.85 -2.72 11.70
C ALA A 269 2.38 -3.80 12.67
N VAL A 270 1.96 -5.06 12.53
CA VAL A 270 2.41 -6.17 13.39
C VAL A 270 3.87 -6.53 13.11
N GLY A 271 4.25 -6.56 11.83
CA GLY A 271 5.56 -6.99 11.36
C GLY A 271 5.71 -8.52 11.27
N GLU A 272 6.50 -8.96 10.28
CA GLU A 272 6.62 -10.36 9.85
C GLU A 272 6.83 -11.35 11.00
N ALA A 273 7.74 -11.03 11.93
CA ALA A 273 8.12 -11.91 13.04
C ALA A 273 6.97 -12.20 14.01
N TYR A 274 5.94 -11.35 14.05
CA TYR A 274 4.81 -11.46 14.97
C TYR A 274 3.51 -11.91 14.31
N TRP A 275 3.49 -12.14 13.00
CA TRP A 275 2.32 -12.67 12.31
C TRP A 275 1.81 -14.00 12.91
N PRO A 276 2.66 -14.98 13.28
CA PRO A 276 2.18 -16.19 13.94
C PRO A 276 1.42 -15.88 15.24
N THR A 277 1.94 -14.98 16.07
CA THR A 277 1.29 -14.57 17.32
C THR A 277 -0.04 -13.85 17.07
N TYR A 278 -0.11 -13.02 16.02
CA TYR A 278 -1.33 -12.33 15.63
C TYR A 278 -2.44 -13.31 15.23
N PHE A 279 -2.16 -14.25 14.33
CA PHE A 279 -3.14 -15.25 13.89
C PHE A 279 -3.53 -16.22 15.03
N GLN A 280 -2.59 -16.58 15.92
CA GLN A 280 -2.90 -17.33 17.13
C GLN A 280 -3.80 -16.54 18.09
N ALA A 281 -3.62 -15.23 18.22
CA ALA A 281 -4.50 -14.39 19.02
C ALA A 281 -5.92 -14.36 18.43
N LEU A 282 -6.06 -14.20 17.11
CA LEU A 282 -7.36 -14.28 16.43
C LEU A 282 -8.06 -15.63 16.72
N ARG A 283 -7.34 -16.74 16.55
CA ARG A 283 -7.85 -18.09 16.84
C ARG A 283 -8.28 -18.28 18.30
N ARG A 284 -7.55 -17.69 19.25
CA ARG A 284 -7.83 -17.77 20.69
C ARG A 284 -9.05 -16.93 21.09
N LEU A 285 -9.16 -15.73 20.53
CA LEU A 285 -10.12 -14.72 20.93
C LEU A 285 -11.50 -14.91 20.29
N VAL A 286 -11.61 -15.67 19.19
CA VAL A 286 -12.90 -15.92 18.53
C VAL A 286 -13.42 -17.31 18.88
N ARG A 287 -14.70 -17.39 19.26
CA ARG A 287 -15.40 -18.64 19.60
C ARG A 287 -15.43 -19.59 18.39
N PRO A 288 -15.48 -20.91 18.61
CA PRO A 288 -15.75 -21.87 17.53
C PRO A 288 -17.07 -21.53 16.80
N GLY A 289 -17.05 -21.57 15.46
CA GLY A 289 -18.15 -21.11 14.60
C GLY A 289 -18.17 -19.59 14.36
N GLY A 290 -17.35 -18.84 15.10
CA GLY A 290 -17.18 -17.40 14.91
C GLY A 290 -16.37 -17.06 13.67
N ARG A 291 -16.63 -15.88 13.11
CA ARG A 291 -15.95 -15.37 11.91
C ARG A 291 -15.00 -14.22 12.23
N ILE A 292 -13.92 -14.15 11.47
CA ILE A 292 -12.90 -13.11 11.50
C ILE A 292 -12.88 -12.45 10.13
N SER A 293 -13.09 -11.13 10.06
CA SER A 293 -12.98 -10.35 8.83
C SER A 293 -11.76 -9.44 8.88
N LEU A 294 -10.83 -9.64 7.96
CA LEU A 294 -9.57 -8.91 7.86
C LEU A 294 -9.57 -8.04 6.60
N GLN A 295 -9.20 -6.77 6.71
CA GLN A 295 -8.80 -5.94 5.57
C GLN A 295 -7.28 -5.73 5.65
N VAL A 296 -6.55 -6.09 4.60
CA VAL A 296 -5.08 -6.13 4.60
C VAL A 296 -4.53 -5.64 3.27
N ILE A 297 -3.58 -4.72 3.31
CA ILE A 297 -2.75 -4.33 2.17
C ILE A 297 -1.74 -5.45 1.92
N THR A 298 -1.69 -5.90 0.67
CA THR A 298 -0.83 -6.99 0.22
C THR A 298 0.06 -6.56 -0.93
N MET A 299 1.11 -7.33 -1.20
CA MET A 299 1.92 -7.23 -2.40
C MET A 299 2.17 -8.64 -2.96
N ASN A 300 2.59 -8.78 -4.22
CA ASN A 300 2.91 -10.11 -4.73
C ASN A 300 4.15 -10.71 -4.02
N GLU A 301 4.33 -12.03 -4.10
CA GLU A 301 5.41 -12.73 -3.37
C GLU A 301 6.82 -12.26 -3.78
N ASP A 302 7.06 -11.96 -5.05
CA ASP A 302 8.37 -11.49 -5.51
C ASP A 302 8.70 -10.11 -4.93
N ASP A 303 7.72 -9.22 -4.85
CA ASP A 303 7.84 -7.90 -4.23
C ASP A 303 8.02 -8.03 -2.72
N PHE A 304 7.26 -8.93 -2.06
CA PHE A 304 7.44 -9.26 -0.65
C PHE A 304 8.88 -9.69 -0.34
N LEU A 305 9.46 -10.60 -1.14
CA LEU A 305 10.82 -11.08 -0.95
C LEU A 305 11.87 -9.97 -1.11
N ARG A 306 11.61 -8.96 -1.94
CA ARG A 306 12.46 -7.75 -2.06
C ARG A 306 12.25 -6.82 -0.87
N TYR A 307 11.00 -6.47 -0.58
CA TYR A 307 10.58 -5.58 0.50
C TYR A 307 11.09 -6.05 1.87
N ARG A 308 11.09 -7.37 2.10
CA ARG A 308 11.64 -8.00 3.30
C ARG A 308 13.13 -7.70 3.53
N ARG A 309 13.90 -7.44 2.47
CA ARG A 309 15.38 -7.34 2.55
C ARG A 309 15.89 -5.91 2.63
N SER A 310 15.07 -4.91 2.30
CA SER A 310 15.49 -3.50 2.19
C SER A 310 14.40 -2.54 2.64
N ALA A 311 14.80 -1.47 3.33
CA ALA A 311 13.91 -0.34 3.56
C ALA A 311 13.54 0.33 2.25
N ASP A 312 12.28 0.68 2.10
CA ASP A 312 11.84 1.67 1.13
C ASP A 312 11.57 3.02 1.83
N PHE A 313 11.08 3.98 1.05
CA PHE A 313 10.63 5.27 1.55
C PHE A 313 9.57 5.14 2.65
N ILE A 314 8.59 4.25 2.48
CA ILE A 314 7.48 4.06 3.43
C ILE A 314 7.99 3.62 4.80
N GLN A 315 8.86 2.61 4.86
CA GLN A 315 9.41 2.11 6.13
C GLN A 315 10.34 3.12 6.82
N LEU A 316 10.94 4.06 6.08
CA LEU A 316 11.83 5.05 6.65
C LEU A 316 11.09 6.29 7.17
N TYR A 317 10.06 6.74 6.44
CA TYR A 317 9.46 8.04 6.67
C TYR A 317 8.02 8.00 7.21
N ILE A 318 7.26 6.96 6.89
CA ILE A 318 5.80 6.94 7.16
C ILE A 318 5.45 5.85 8.18
N PHE A 319 5.80 4.59 7.90
CA PHE A 319 5.46 3.43 8.73
C PHE A 319 6.70 2.62 9.14
N PRO A 320 7.51 3.11 10.10
CA PRO A 320 8.64 2.35 10.62
C PRO A 320 8.23 1.00 11.22
N GLY A 321 8.82 -0.07 10.70
CA GLY A 321 8.51 -1.45 11.12
C GLY A 321 7.28 -2.06 10.43
N GLY A 322 6.64 -1.33 9.52
CA GLY A 322 5.55 -1.85 8.69
C GLY A 322 6.02 -2.97 7.76
N MET A 323 5.20 -4.01 7.59
CA MET A 323 5.46 -5.11 6.66
C MET A 323 4.17 -5.55 5.97
N LEU A 324 4.15 -5.54 4.64
CA LEU A 324 3.02 -6.02 3.85
C LEU A 324 3.19 -7.52 3.58
N PRO A 325 2.21 -8.38 3.88
CA PRO A 325 2.24 -9.78 3.48
C PRO A 325 1.94 -9.96 2.00
N SER A 326 2.40 -11.08 1.45
CA SER A 326 1.78 -11.61 0.24
C SER A 326 0.51 -12.41 0.59
N PRO A 327 -0.42 -12.60 -0.37
CA PRO A 327 -1.59 -13.44 -0.17
C PRO A 327 -1.22 -14.87 0.26
N GLU A 328 -0.14 -15.43 -0.30
CA GLU A 328 0.40 -16.74 0.05
C GLU A 328 0.83 -16.80 1.51
N ARG A 329 1.54 -15.76 2.00
CA ARG A 329 1.99 -15.68 3.39
C ARG A 329 0.82 -15.50 4.35
N LEU A 330 -0.15 -14.66 3.99
CA LEU A 330 -1.36 -14.45 4.79
C LEU A 330 -2.14 -15.76 4.97
N ARG A 331 -2.40 -16.49 3.87
CA ARG A 331 -3.08 -17.79 3.92
C ARG A 331 -2.30 -18.82 4.73
N ALA A 332 -0.98 -18.87 4.57
CA ALA A 332 -0.13 -19.78 5.34
C ALA A 332 -0.20 -19.51 6.85
N GLN A 333 -0.25 -18.24 7.27
CA GLN A 333 -0.40 -17.88 8.69
C GLN A 333 -1.79 -18.23 9.23
N ALA A 334 -2.84 -18.01 8.43
CA ALA A 334 -4.21 -18.40 8.79
C ALA A 334 -4.34 -19.93 8.95
N ASP A 335 -3.80 -20.71 8.01
CA ASP A 335 -3.83 -22.17 8.05
C ASP A 335 -3.03 -22.73 9.22
N ALA A 336 -1.83 -22.17 9.49
CA ALA A 336 -1.01 -22.54 10.65
C ALA A 336 -1.71 -22.26 11.99
N ALA A 337 -2.60 -21.27 12.04
CA ALA A 337 -3.44 -20.99 13.20
C ALA A 337 -4.74 -21.84 13.24
N GLY A 338 -4.96 -22.70 12.26
CA GLY A 338 -6.13 -23.56 12.16
C GLY A 338 -7.42 -22.81 11.80
N LEU A 339 -7.30 -21.69 11.08
CA LEU A 339 -8.44 -20.92 10.58
C LEU A 339 -8.87 -21.44 9.19
N THR A 340 -10.17 -21.51 8.94
CA THR A 340 -10.70 -21.91 7.63
C THR A 340 -11.02 -20.68 6.79
N PRO A 341 -10.43 -20.49 5.59
CA PRO A 341 -10.81 -19.40 4.70
C PRO A 341 -12.25 -19.62 4.20
N LEU A 342 -13.07 -18.58 4.22
CA LEU A 342 -14.43 -18.58 3.70
C LEU A 342 -14.54 -17.75 2.41
N GLN A 343 -13.93 -16.58 2.39
CA GLN A 343 -14.07 -15.64 1.28
C GLN A 343 -12.88 -14.69 1.18
N GLU A 344 -12.55 -14.30 -0.04
CA GLU A 344 -11.56 -13.27 -0.35
C GLU A 344 -12.13 -12.32 -1.42
N ARG A 345 -11.95 -11.01 -1.23
CA ARG A 345 -12.32 -9.98 -2.21
C ARG A 345 -11.20 -8.94 -2.33
N TRP A 346 -11.01 -8.41 -3.53
CA TRP A 346 -9.89 -7.54 -3.89
C TRP A 346 -10.38 -6.15 -4.26
N TYR A 347 -9.74 -5.13 -3.70
CA TYR A 347 -10.20 -3.73 -3.76
C TYR A 347 -9.05 -2.74 -3.98
N GLY A 348 -7.91 -3.16 -4.55
CA GLY A 348 -6.76 -2.28 -4.77
C GLY A 348 -7.09 -0.99 -5.52
N ALA A 349 -7.96 -1.08 -6.54
CA ALA A 349 -8.40 0.10 -7.29
C ALA A 349 -9.24 1.09 -6.46
N ASP A 350 -9.96 0.63 -5.43
CA ASP A 350 -10.66 1.53 -4.50
C ASP A 350 -9.68 2.18 -3.52
N TYR A 351 -8.58 1.52 -3.18
CA TYR A 351 -7.52 2.16 -2.40
C TYR A 351 -6.81 3.24 -3.22
N ALA A 352 -6.47 2.97 -4.49
CA ALA A 352 -5.92 3.99 -5.38
C ALA A 352 -6.81 5.25 -5.43
N GLU A 353 -8.13 5.07 -5.58
CA GLU A 353 -9.08 6.18 -5.56
C GLU A 353 -9.16 6.87 -4.18
N THR A 354 -9.12 6.11 -3.09
CA THR A 354 -9.07 6.68 -1.73
C THR A 354 -7.86 7.59 -1.54
N LEU A 355 -6.68 7.13 -1.94
CA LEU A 355 -5.42 7.88 -1.85
C LEU A 355 -5.43 9.13 -2.73
N ARG A 356 -5.99 9.03 -3.95
CA ARG A 356 -6.17 10.18 -4.85
C ARG A 356 -7.02 11.27 -4.23
N ARG A 357 -8.13 10.90 -3.58
CA ARG A 357 -9.02 11.83 -2.87
C ARG A 357 -8.35 12.45 -1.65
N TRP A 358 -7.65 11.66 -0.84
CA TRP A 358 -6.85 12.17 0.28
C TRP A 358 -5.77 13.15 -0.19
N ARG A 359 -5.04 12.81 -1.26
CA ARG A 359 -4.00 13.65 -1.83
C ARG A 359 -4.56 14.98 -2.33
N ARG A 360 -5.69 14.96 -3.04
CA ARG A 360 -6.38 16.18 -3.48
C ARG A 360 -6.77 17.05 -2.28
N ALA A 361 -7.46 16.47 -1.30
CA ALA A 361 -7.87 17.20 -0.10
C ALA A 361 -6.67 17.77 0.68
N PHE A 362 -5.57 17.02 0.77
CA PHE A 362 -4.33 17.49 1.39
C PHE A 362 -3.73 18.70 0.67
N HIS A 363 -3.71 18.71 -0.67
CA HIS A 363 -3.27 19.87 -1.45
C HIS A 363 -4.21 21.07 -1.26
N ASP A 364 -5.52 20.84 -1.29
CA ASP A 364 -6.52 21.90 -1.10
C ASP A 364 -6.39 22.56 0.29
N GLN A 365 -5.91 21.81 1.29
CA GLN A 365 -5.66 22.29 2.65
C GLN A 365 -4.19 22.65 2.94
N SER A 366 -3.33 22.79 1.93
CA SER A 366 -1.89 22.98 2.12
C SER A 366 -1.54 24.20 3.00
N SER A 367 -2.33 25.28 2.93
CA SER A 367 -2.19 26.46 3.78
C SER A 367 -2.57 26.19 5.25
N ALA A 368 -3.66 25.46 5.49
CA ALA A 368 -4.08 25.04 6.82
C ALA A 368 -3.08 24.07 7.44
N VAL A 369 -2.54 23.13 6.66
CA VAL A 369 -1.46 22.23 7.09
C VAL A 369 -0.22 23.04 7.50
N ALA A 370 0.16 24.06 6.73
CA ALA A 370 1.28 24.93 7.11
C ALA A 370 1.00 25.73 8.39
N ALA A 371 -0.24 26.17 8.61
CA ALA A 371 -0.65 26.89 9.82
C ALA A 371 -0.57 26.03 11.09
N LEU A 372 -0.70 24.71 10.98
CA LEU A 372 -0.46 23.76 12.07
C LEU A 372 1.04 23.56 12.40
N GLY A 373 1.95 24.21 11.68
CA GLY A 373 3.40 24.13 11.91
C GLY A 373 4.13 23.11 11.04
N TYR A 374 3.45 22.48 10.08
CA TYR A 374 4.09 21.53 9.16
C TYR A 374 4.80 22.27 8.02
N ASP A 375 6.14 22.19 8.02
CA ASP A 375 6.99 22.88 7.06
C ASP A 375 6.84 22.36 5.62
N ALA A 376 7.50 23.04 4.68
CA ALA A 376 7.46 22.65 3.26
C ALA A 376 8.05 21.25 3.00
N ARG A 377 9.03 20.83 3.81
CA ARG A 377 9.68 19.53 3.66
C ARG A 377 8.72 18.41 4.06
N PHE A 378 8.02 18.56 5.18
CA PHE A 378 6.96 17.64 5.62
C PHE A 378 5.84 17.56 4.59
N ARG A 379 5.36 18.70 4.08
CA ARG A 379 4.28 18.69 3.08
C ARG A 379 4.67 17.96 1.79
N ARG A 380 5.91 18.13 1.32
CA ARG A 380 6.44 17.34 0.19
C ARG A 380 6.59 15.86 0.54
N MET A 381 7.07 15.53 1.74
CA MET A 381 7.13 14.14 2.19
C MET A 381 5.76 13.47 2.17
N TRP A 382 4.73 14.17 2.64
CA TRP A 382 3.36 13.65 2.72
C TRP A 382 2.70 13.54 1.33
N ASP A 383 2.91 14.53 0.46
CA ASP A 383 2.46 14.44 -0.95
C ASP A 383 3.13 13.26 -1.68
N TYR A 384 4.44 13.09 -1.48
CA TYR A 384 5.18 11.96 -2.05
C TYR A 384 4.65 10.63 -1.53
N TYR A 385 4.37 10.53 -0.23
CA TYR A 385 3.76 9.35 0.37
C TYR A 385 2.42 8.99 -0.30
N LEU A 386 1.48 9.94 -0.36
CA LEU A 386 0.16 9.67 -0.92
C LEU A 386 0.24 9.31 -2.41
N ALA A 387 1.06 10.03 -3.19
CA ALA A 387 1.26 9.73 -4.61
C ALA A 387 1.96 8.38 -4.85
N TYR A 388 2.97 8.05 -4.03
CA TYR A 388 3.70 6.78 -4.12
C TYR A 388 2.77 5.59 -3.85
N CYS A 389 1.93 5.68 -2.82
CA CYS A 389 0.95 4.64 -2.54
C CYS A 389 -0.14 4.58 -3.60
N GLU A 390 -0.64 5.73 -4.10
CA GLU A 390 -1.62 5.79 -5.19
C GLU A 390 -1.13 4.99 -6.39
N VAL A 391 0.09 5.27 -6.86
CA VAL A 391 0.73 4.56 -7.99
C VAL A 391 1.00 3.09 -7.66
N GLY A 392 1.34 2.76 -6.41
CA GLY A 392 1.53 1.37 -5.98
C GLY A 392 0.28 0.52 -6.20
N PHE A 393 -0.89 1.03 -5.81
CA PHE A 393 -2.18 0.36 -6.03
C PHE A 393 -2.62 0.43 -7.49
N ASP A 394 -2.47 1.58 -8.14
CA ASP A 394 -2.82 1.71 -9.56
C ASP A 394 -1.97 0.80 -10.44
N SER A 395 -0.70 0.55 -10.12
CA SER A 395 0.15 -0.34 -10.91
C SER A 395 0.03 -1.82 -10.54
N GLY A 396 -0.72 -2.15 -9.49
CA GLY A 396 -0.88 -3.52 -8.97
C GLY A 396 0.36 -4.09 -8.27
N VAL A 397 1.32 -3.23 -7.89
CA VAL A 397 2.43 -3.61 -7.01
C VAL A 397 1.90 -3.94 -5.62
N THR A 398 0.96 -3.13 -5.15
CA THR A 398 0.17 -3.40 -3.95
C THR A 398 -1.30 -3.64 -4.31
N ASP A 399 -1.99 -4.42 -3.49
CA ASP A 399 -3.42 -4.67 -3.62
C ASP A 399 -4.06 -4.68 -2.22
N LEU A 400 -5.38 -4.59 -2.15
CA LEU A 400 -6.15 -4.57 -0.91
C LEU A 400 -7.05 -5.81 -0.85
N LEU A 401 -6.82 -6.66 0.15
CA LEU A 401 -7.57 -7.88 0.37
C LEU A 401 -8.53 -7.72 1.55
N GLN A 402 -9.81 -8.00 1.34
CA GLN A 402 -10.73 -8.36 2.41
C GLN A 402 -10.87 -9.89 2.46
N ALA A 403 -10.41 -10.50 3.56
CA ALA A 403 -10.42 -11.94 3.77
C ALA A 403 -11.24 -12.32 5.00
N VAL A 404 -12.11 -13.31 4.84
CA VAL A 404 -12.97 -13.83 5.89
C VAL A 404 -12.53 -15.23 6.26
N PHE A 405 -12.35 -15.46 7.55
CA PHE A 405 -11.99 -16.76 8.11
C PHE A 405 -13.02 -17.21 9.14
N GLU A 406 -13.19 -18.51 9.28
CA GLU A 406 -13.96 -19.14 10.35
C GLU A 406 -13.02 -19.84 11.33
N VAL A 407 -13.35 -19.74 12.62
CA VAL A 407 -12.76 -20.61 13.65
C VAL A 407 -13.52 -21.94 13.63
N PRO A 408 -12.91 -23.06 13.25
CA PRO A 408 -13.63 -24.34 13.14
C PRO A 408 -14.26 -24.78 14.46
N GLY A 409 -15.46 -25.35 14.37
CA GLY A 409 -16.09 -26.08 15.47
C GLY A 409 -15.26 -27.31 15.92
N PRO A 410 -15.51 -27.85 17.12
CA PRO A 410 -14.79 -29.02 17.65
C PRO A 410 -14.80 -30.22 16.69
N GLU A 411 -15.94 -30.47 16.03
CA GLU A 411 -16.10 -31.60 15.09
C GLU A 411 -15.33 -31.41 13.77
N ALA A 412 -15.27 -30.18 13.25
CA ALA A 412 -14.54 -29.85 12.03
C ALA A 412 -13.01 -29.89 12.25
N ALA A 413 -12.55 -29.49 13.45
CA ALA A 413 -11.15 -29.59 13.83
C ALA A 413 -10.67 -31.05 13.91
N GLY A 414 -11.50 -31.96 14.43
CA GLY A 414 -11.20 -33.39 14.49
C GLY A 414 -11.03 -34.05 13.10
N ARG A 415 -11.84 -33.65 12.11
CA ARG A 415 -11.72 -34.16 10.73
C ARG A 415 -10.45 -33.66 10.03
N ARG A 416 -10.02 -32.41 10.26
CA ARG A 416 -8.74 -31.89 9.71
C ARG A 416 -7.53 -32.61 10.29
N LEU A 417 -7.50 -32.84 11.60
CA LEU A 417 -6.43 -33.62 12.24
C LEU A 417 -6.37 -35.06 11.71
N SER A 418 -7.53 -35.68 11.50
CA SER A 418 -7.63 -37.02 10.89
C SER A 418 -7.20 -37.07 9.42
N ALA A 419 -7.36 -35.98 8.66
CA ALA A 419 -6.96 -35.88 7.26
C ALA A 419 -5.47 -35.51 7.06
N ALA A 420 -4.85 -34.88 8.06
CA ALA A 420 -3.43 -34.47 8.03
C ALA A 420 -2.47 -35.56 8.52
N LEU A 421 -2.98 -36.62 9.15
CA LEU A 421 -2.19 -37.81 9.47
C LEU A 421 -2.07 -38.68 8.21
N PRO A 422 -0.85 -39.08 7.77
CA PRO A 422 -0.73 -40.05 6.69
C PRO A 422 -1.40 -41.34 7.14
N GLN A 423 -2.42 -41.77 6.40
CA GLN A 423 -2.95 -43.13 6.54
C GLN A 423 -1.81 -44.07 6.16
N THR A 424 -1.23 -44.74 7.16
CA THR A 424 -0.33 -45.86 6.93
C THR A 424 -1.18 -47.01 6.43
N ASP A 425 -1.41 -47.05 5.13
CA ASP A 425 -2.07 -48.17 4.49
C ASP A 425 -1.03 -49.27 4.28
N GLU A 426 -1.02 -50.21 5.22
CA GLU A 426 -0.19 -51.41 5.19
C GLU A 426 -0.84 -52.47 4.28
N SER A 427 -1.16 -52.12 3.03
CA SER A 427 -1.46 -53.13 1.99
C SER A 427 -1.35 -52.56 0.58
N ALA A 428 -0.24 -52.84 -0.11
CA ALA A 428 -0.18 -53.09 -1.56
C ALA A 428 1.28 -53.14 -2.01
N ALA A 429 1.94 -54.26 -1.74
CA ALA A 429 3.08 -54.67 -2.54
C ALA A 429 2.56 -55.27 -3.87
N THR A 430 3.32 -55.03 -4.94
CA THR A 430 3.25 -55.64 -6.28
C THR A 430 2.36 -54.97 -7.32
N LYS A 431 2.95 -54.14 -8.19
CA LYS A 431 3.23 -54.50 -9.60
C LYS A 431 3.91 -53.35 -10.35
N SER A 432 4.89 -53.72 -11.16
CA SER A 432 5.63 -52.88 -12.07
C SER A 432 4.80 -52.47 -13.29
N ALA A 433 5.05 -51.28 -13.85
CA ALA A 433 5.09 -51.06 -15.30
C ALA A 433 5.77 -49.72 -15.64
N SER A 434 6.76 -49.85 -16.51
CA SER A 434 7.47 -48.85 -17.30
C SER A 434 6.53 -47.82 -17.98
N THR A 435 6.85 -46.53 -17.94
CA THR A 435 6.67 -45.64 -19.10
C THR A 435 7.68 -44.48 -19.09
N THR A 436 8.28 -44.30 -20.25
CA THR A 436 9.33 -43.38 -20.68
C THR A 436 8.97 -41.89 -20.53
N VAL A 437 9.95 -41.08 -20.12
CA VAL A 437 9.91 -39.61 -20.13
C VAL A 437 10.47 -39.08 -21.45
N PRO A 438 9.84 -38.09 -22.10
CA PRO A 438 10.55 -37.11 -22.90
C PRO A 438 10.65 -35.78 -22.16
N ALA A 439 11.87 -35.27 -22.12
CA ALA A 439 12.21 -33.94 -21.64
C ALA A 439 11.78 -32.86 -22.63
N GLY A 440 11.43 -31.68 -22.10
CA GLY A 440 11.75 -30.41 -22.76
C GLY A 440 10.58 -29.48 -23.07
N CYS A 441 10.24 -28.59 -22.13
CA CYS A 441 10.19 -27.15 -22.44
C CYS A 441 10.12 -26.34 -21.13
N LYS A 442 11.18 -25.60 -20.84
CA LYS A 442 11.19 -24.58 -19.78
C LYS A 442 10.52 -23.32 -20.35
N LEU A 443 9.36 -22.95 -19.84
CA LEU A 443 8.81 -21.60 -19.99
C LEU A 443 9.03 -20.84 -18.67
N THR A 444 10.15 -20.14 -18.62
CA THR A 444 10.46 -19.09 -17.66
C THR A 444 9.75 -17.79 -18.06
N GLY A 445 9.10 -17.12 -17.11
CA GLY A 445 8.77 -15.70 -17.19
C GLY A 445 7.29 -15.36 -17.41
N LEU A 446 6.45 -15.51 -16.37
CA LEU A 446 5.04 -15.12 -16.38
C LEU A 446 4.71 -13.84 -15.60
N THR A 447 5.72 -13.12 -15.09
CA THR A 447 5.51 -11.88 -14.31
C THR A 447 5.30 -10.64 -15.19
N GLY A 448 5.86 -10.61 -16.41
CA GLY A 448 5.68 -9.48 -17.34
C GLY A 448 4.31 -9.39 -18.02
N PHE A 449 3.59 -10.52 -18.17
CA PHE A 449 2.36 -10.55 -18.96
C PHE A 449 1.18 -9.83 -18.30
N ARG A 450 1.01 -9.96 -16.97
CA ARG A 450 -0.09 -9.26 -16.26
C ARG A 450 0.06 -7.74 -16.25
N ARG A 451 1.30 -7.23 -16.27
CA ARG A 451 1.61 -5.78 -16.32
C ARG A 451 1.36 -5.19 -17.71
N ILE A 452 1.58 -5.97 -18.77
CA ILE A 452 1.39 -5.59 -20.17
C ILE A 452 -0.09 -5.66 -20.59
N ASP A 453 -0.86 -6.63 -20.09
CA ASP A 453 -2.30 -6.80 -20.41
C ASP A 453 -3.18 -5.59 -20.02
N ARG A 454 -2.69 -4.67 -19.18
CA ARG A 454 -3.38 -3.42 -18.84
C ARG A 454 -3.13 -2.32 -19.89
N ILE A 455 -1.95 -2.27 -20.49
CA ILE A 455 -1.64 -1.32 -21.58
C ILE A 455 -2.53 -1.61 -22.79
N CYS A 456 -2.78 -2.89 -23.10
CA CYS A 456 -3.69 -3.28 -24.18
C CYS A 456 -5.15 -2.86 -23.93
N ARG A 457 -5.61 -2.85 -22.67
CA ARG A 457 -6.99 -2.47 -22.33
C ARG A 457 -7.25 -0.95 -22.32
N HIS A 458 -6.24 -0.12 -22.12
CA HIS A 458 -6.37 1.34 -22.27
C HIS A 458 -6.25 1.84 -23.71
N ALA A 459 -5.75 1.02 -24.64
CA ALA A 459 -5.66 1.37 -26.05
C ALA A 459 -6.95 1.11 -26.85
N ASP A 460 -7.87 0.28 -26.34
CA ASP A 460 -9.07 -0.17 -27.07
C ASP A 460 -10.33 0.68 -26.83
N ASP A 461 -10.33 1.64 -25.89
CA ASP A 461 -11.49 2.52 -25.64
C ASP A 461 -11.51 3.80 -26.50
N GLY A 462 -10.59 3.91 -27.46
CA GLY A 462 -10.54 4.99 -28.43
C GLY A 462 -10.92 4.54 -29.84
N ASN A 463 -12.14 4.85 -30.25
CA ASN A 463 -12.57 4.95 -31.66
C ASN A 463 -13.15 3.66 -32.30
N ARG A 464 -14.46 3.44 -32.16
CA ARG A 464 -15.28 2.69 -33.12
C ARG A 464 -16.42 3.56 -33.64
N VAL A 465 -16.18 4.26 -34.75
CA VAL A 465 -17.24 4.78 -35.62
C VAL A 465 -17.72 3.61 -36.50
N PRO A 466 -19.03 3.34 -36.62
CA PRO A 466 -19.51 2.24 -37.44
C PRO A 466 -19.52 2.63 -38.92
N LEU A 467 -18.73 1.91 -39.73
CA LEU A 467 -18.89 1.88 -41.18
C LEU A 467 -20.25 1.24 -41.51
N ARG A 468 -21.17 2.03 -42.05
CA ARG A 468 -22.35 1.52 -42.76
C ARG A 468 -22.01 1.35 -44.23
N SER A 469 -22.39 0.20 -44.76
CA SER A 469 -22.42 -0.21 -46.15
C SER A 469 -23.19 0.75 -47.06
N CYS A 470 -22.50 1.33 -48.04
CA CYS A 470 -22.78 1.33 -49.49
C CYS A 470 -21.80 2.28 -50.18
#